data_AF-A0A7C5X6L0-F1
#
_entry.id   AF-A0A7C5X6L0-F1
#
_cell.length_a   1.000
_cell.length_b   1.000
_cell.length_c   1.000
_cell.angle_alpha   90.00
_cell.angle_beta   90.00
_cell.angle_gamma   90.00
#
_symmetry.space_group_name_H-M   'P 1'
#
loop_
_entity.id
_entity.type
_entity.pdbx_description
1 polymer ?
#
loop_
_entity_poly.entity_id
_entity_poly.type
_entity_poly.pdbx_seq_one_letter_code
_entity_poly.pdbx_strand_id
1 'polypeptide(L)' 'MRVKIQGYRCVEKAELDLRGPLTLLVGPNGAGKTSYLEALFLGASGGLATPLARPKVALAWVIMGRGSPTRLR' A
#
# COMPACT_ATOMS: atom_id res chain seq x y z
N MET A 1 13.90 -1.90 -6.60
CA MET A 1 13.49 -3.03 -5.75
C MET A 1 12.44 -3.83 -6.51
N ARG A 2 12.60 -5.16 -6.63
CA ARG A 2 11.59 -6.02 -7.26
C ARG A 2 10.65 -6.59 -6.21
N VAL A 3 9.35 -6.48 -6.45
CA VAL A 3 8.30 -7.03 -5.59
C VAL A 3 7.40 -7.93 -6.42
N LYS A 4 7.03 -9.08 -5.85
CA LYS A 4 6.02 -9.99 -6.40
C LYS A 4 4.84 -10.05 -5.44
N ILE A 5 3.63 -9.86 -5.97
CA ILE A 5 2.37 -10.01 -5.25
C ILE A 5 1.60 -11.12 -5.95
N GLN A 6 1.11 -12.09 -5.19
CA GLN A 6 0.34 -13.22 -5.72
C GLN A 6 -0.78 -13.61 -4.76
N GLY A 7 -1.98 -13.81 -5.31
CA GLY A 7 -3.14 -14.27 -4.54
C GLY A 7 -3.56 -13.33 -3.41
N TYR A 8 -3.37 -12.01 -3.56
CA TYR A 8 -3.70 -11.03 -2.52
C TYR A 8 -4.90 -10.17 -2.91
N ARG A 9 -6.04 -10.37 -2.22
CA ARG A 9 -7.32 -9.69 -2.49
C ARG A 9 -7.69 -9.81 -3.99
N CYS A 10 -7.76 -8.68 -4.70
CA CYS A 10 -8.09 -8.61 -6.13
C CYS A 10 -6.88 -8.75 -7.06
N VAL A 11 -5.68 -8.99 -6.52
CA VAL A 11 -4.45 -9.17 -7.30
C VAL A 11 -4.14 -10.66 -7.42
N GLU A 12 -4.37 -11.22 -8.60
CA GLU A 12 -4.01 -12.61 -8.90
C GLU A 12 -2.48 -12.77 -8.97
N LYS A 13 -1.82 -11.95 -9.80
CA LYS A 13 -0.37 -11.90 -9.93
C LYS A 13 0.08 -10.51 -10.38
N ALA A 14 1.11 -9.97 -9.74
CA ALA A 14 1.78 -8.75 -10.17
C ALA A 14 3.28 -8.80 -9.88
N GLU A 15 4.07 -8.31 -10.84
CA GLU A 15 5.51 -8.08 -10.68
C GLU A 15 5.80 -6.60 -10.86
N LEU A 16 6.33 -5.97 -9.80
CA LEU A 16 6.59 -4.53 -9.75
C LEU A 16 8.08 -4.31 -9.64
N ASP A 17 8.59 -3.38 -10.44
CA ASP A 17 9.98 -2.92 -10.33
C ASP A 17 10.02 -1.46 -9.90
N LEU A 18 10.20 -1.25 -8.59
CA LEU A 18 10.26 0.06 -7.95
C LEU A 18 11.68 0.63 -8.14
N ARG A 19 11.97 1.14 -9.34
CA ARG A 19 13.26 1.74 -9.73
C ARG A 19 13.17 3.27 -9.73
N GLY A 20 13.15 3.89 -8.57
CA GLY A 20 13.20 5.35 -8.49
C GLY A 20 12.85 5.88 -7.11
N PRO A 21 13.11 7.18 -6.86
CA PRO A 21 12.76 7.82 -5.59
C PRO A 21 11.24 7.99 -5.40
N LEU A 22 10.48 7.94 -6.50
CA LEU A 22 9.02 8.04 -6.50
C LEU A 22 8.44 7.06 -7.51
N THR A 23 7.42 6.31 -7.10
CA THR A 23 6.60 5.47 -7.98
C THR A 23 5.14 5.85 -7.79
N LEU A 24 4.44 6.16 -8.88
CA LEU A 24 3.04 6.56 -8.84
C LEU A 24 2.14 5.40 -9.28
N LEU A 25 1.19 5.03 -8.42
CA LEU A 25 0.18 4.01 -8.73
C LEU A 25 -1.14 4.69 -9.08
N VAL A 26 -1.48 4.70 -10.38
CA VAL A 26 -2.70 5.34 -10.90
C VAL A 26 -3.72 4.32 -11.39
N GLY A 27 -4.99 4.70 -11.41
CA GLY A 27 -6.08 3.91 -11.95
C GLY A 27 -7.44 4.33 -11.39
N PRO A 28 -8.56 3.83 -11.95
CA PRO A 28 -9.91 4.11 -11.46
C PRO A 28 -10.12 3.73 -9.99
N ASN A 29 -11.15 4.31 -9.35
CA ASN A 29 -11.59 3.85 -8.03
C ASN A 29 -12.03 2.38 -8.12
N GLY A 30 -11.72 1.60 -7.09
CA GLY A 30 -11.97 0.16 -7.10
C GLY A 30 -10.96 -0.69 -7.88
N ALA A 31 -10.02 -0.09 -8.63
CA ALA A 31 -9.00 -0.84 -9.40
C ALA A 31 -7.94 -1.58 -8.54
N GLY A 32 -8.08 -1.60 -7.21
CA GLY A 32 -7.19 -2.36 -6.32
C GLY A 32 -5.96 -1.61 -5.81
N LYS A 33 -5.84 -0.29 -6.00
CA LYS A 33 -4.68 0.50 -5.54
C LYS A 33 -4.36 0.32 -4.04
N THR A 34 -5.39 0.33 -3.18
CA THR A 34 -5.24 0.04 -1.75
C THR A 34 -4.69 -1.38 -1.52
N SER A 35 -5.19 -2.37 -2.24
CA SER A 35 -4.71 -3.76 -2.15
C SER A 35 -3.21 -3.87 -2.48
N TYR A 36 -2.73 -3.15 -3.49
CA TYR A 36 -1.31 -3.09 -3.82
C TYR A 36 -0.46 -2.49 -2.69
N LEU A 37 -0.90 -1.37 -2.12
CA LEU A 37 -0.19 -0.73 -1.01
C LEU A 37 -0.18 -1.59 0.25
N GLU A 38 -1.29 -2.27 0.55
CA GLU A 38 -1.37 -3.19 1.68
C GLU A 38 -0.47 -4.41 1.50
N ALA A 39 -0.42 -5.00 0.30
CA ALA A 39 0.49 -6.10 0.00
C ALA A 39 1.96 -5.68 0.17
N LEU A 40 2.31 -4.50 -0.32
CA LEU A 40 3.65 -3.91 -0.15
C LEU A 40 3.99 -3.70 1.33
N PHE A 41 3.06 -3.12 2.10
CA PHE A 41 3.24 -2.91 3.54
C PHE A 41 3.38 -4.22 4.30
N LEU A 42 2.55 -5.22 4.00
CA LEU A 42 2.62 -6.55 4.59
C LEU A 42 3.98 -7.22 4.32
N GLY A 43 4.43 -7.21 3.07
CA GLY A 43 5.74 -7.76 2.69
C GLY A 43 6.90 -7.03 3.37
N ALA A 44 6.87 -5.69 3.40
CA ALA A 44 7.90 -4.89 4.07
C ALA A 44 7.92 -5.09 5.59
N SER A 45 6.79 -5.42 6.21
CA SER A 45 6.69 -5.71 7.64
C SER A 45 7.10 -7.14 8.03
N GLY A 46 7.51 -7.98 7.07
CA GLY A 46 7.82 -9.39 7.33
C GLY A 46 6.59 -10.24 7.67
N GLY A 47 5.40 -9.87 7.19
CA GLY A 47 4.16 -10.61 7.44
C GLY A 47 3.50 -10.34 8.80
N LEU A 48 4.09 -9.48 9.64
CA LEU A 48 3.58 -9.14 10.97
C LEU A 48 2.50 -8.05 10.93
N ALA A 49 2.35 -7.32 9.81
CA ALA A 49 1.23 -6.40 9.65
C ALA A 49 -0.09 -7.17 9.62
N THR A 50 -0.98 -6.88 10.54
CA THR A 50 -2.37 -7.34 10.44
C THR A 50 -2.99 -6.74 9.18
N PRO A 51 -3.65 -7.52 8.31
CA PRO A 51 -4.41 -6.98 7.18
C PRO A 51 -5.35 -5.89 7.70
N LEU A 52 -5.39 -4.74 7.01
CA LEU A 52 -6.17 -3.56 7.41
C LEU A 52 -7.68 -3.79 7.23
N ALA A 53 -8.24 -4.86 7.81
CA ALA A 53 -9.69 -5.07 7.92
C ALA A 53 -10.39 -3.90 8.62
N ARG A 54 -9.62 -3.06 9.34
CA ARG A 54 -9.96 -1.68 9.64
C ARG A 54 -8.81 -0.79 9.15
N PRO A 55 -9.02 0.21 8.29
CA PRO A 55 -8.00 1.21 8.07
C PRO A 55 -7.80 1.92 9.41
N LYS A 56 -6.74 1.57 10.14
CA LYS A 56 -6.22 2.42 11.21
C LYS A 56 -5.76 3.68 10.51
N VAL A 57 -6.67 4.65 10.43
CA VAL A 57 -6.47 6.10 10.36
C VAL A 57 -5.25 6.51 9.53
N ALA A 58 -4.02 6.25 9.98
CA ALA A 58 -2.75 6.45 9.28
C ALA A 58 -2.72 6.14 7.76
N LEU A 59 -3.06 4.92 7.30
CA LEU A 59 -2.97 4.65 5.85
C LEU A 59 -4.06 5.39 5.06
N ALA A 60 -5.22 5.63 5.66
CA ALA A 60 -6.27 6.44 5.06
C ALA A 60 -5.80 7.90 4.86
N TRP A 61 -5.07 8.48 5.81
CA TRP A 61 -4.44 9.80 5.65
C TRP A 61 -3.40 9.81 4.52
N VAL A 62 -2.54 8.79 4.47
CA VAL A 62 -1.52 8.64 3.41
C VAL A 62 -2.17 8.52 2.03
N ILE A 63 -3.20 7.69 1.90
CA ILE A 63 -3.92 7.46 0.62
C ILE A 63 -4.75 8.70 0.21
N MET A 64 -5.39 9.39 1.16
CA MET A 64 -6.17 10.61 0.87
C MET A 64 -5.32 11.86 0.63
N GLY A 65 -3.99 11.78 0.70
CA GLY A 65 -3.10 12.92 0.47
C GLY A 65 -3.29 14.06 1.48
N ARG A 66 -3.91 13.80 2.64
CA ARG A 66 -4.04 14.76 3.73
C ARG A 66 -2.90 14.52 4.69
N GLY A 67 -1.92 15.42 4.69
CA GLY A 67 -0.72 15.34 5.53
C GLY A 67 -1.00 14.88 6.97
N SER A 68 -0.05 14.14 7.54
CA SER A 68 -0.10 13.58 8.89
C SER A 68 -0.45 14.64 9.95
N PRO A 69 -1.14 14.27 11.05
CA PRO A 69 -1.24 15.15 12.21
C PRO A 69 0.14 15.36 12.80
N THR A 70 0.65 16.59 12.68
CA THR A 70 1.81 17.06 13.42
C THR A 70 1.48 16.95 14.91
N ARG A 71 2.16 16.06 15.62
CA ARG A 71 2.40 16.28 17.04
C ARG A 71 3.78 16.93 17.13
N LEU A 72 3.79 18.26 17.12
CA LEU A 72 4.92 19.04 17.61
C LEU A 72 5.15 18.60 19.07
N ARG A 73 6.41 18.24 19.36
CA ARG A 73 7.05 17.95 20.65
C ARG A 73 6.14 17.79 21.87
#